data_AF-A0A521RP45-F1
#
_entry.id   AF-A0A521RP45-F1
#
_cell.length_a   1.000
_cell.length_b   1.000
_cell.length_c   1.000
_cell.angle_alpha   90.00
_cell.angle_beta   90.00
_cell.angle_gamma   90.00
#
_symmetry.space_group_name_H-M   'P 1'
#
loop_
_entity.id
_entity.type
_entity.pdbx_description
1 polymer ?
#
loop_
_entity_poly.entity_id
_entity_poly.type
_entity_poly.pdbx_seq_one_letter_code
_entity_poly.pdbx_strand_id
1 'polypeptide(L)'
;MAGLVTRLCLVPVLAGGLDVNAGWTAEQGVDAPSYAVIEPRSRNLNLDVVVLACEQVDDGRVLQLQLYLTNDGPLMPDGVAAGRAKADPRAEIVIDDHVFPVGLLFAEDHVVLSDETREMFPGLSEHLLDAIEQGTTMRLNFDLVAEPVGRPEAFDGGAVVDLQAGPAGTRGKVVAAVRRCATGPAPQNVALASPRR
;
A
#
# COMPACT_ATOMS: atom_id res chain seq x y z
N MET A 1 10.10 -30.38 -44.14
CA MET A 1 9.08 -29.61 -43.40
C MET A 1 9.36 -29.76 -41.92
N ALA A 2 9.91 -28.73 -41.29
CA ALA A 2 10.06 -28.62 -39.83
C ALA A 2 9.97 -27.12 -39.50
N GLY A 3 8.82 -26.69 -39.01
CA GLY A 3 8.58 -25.32 -38.56
C GLY A 3 8.84 -25.23 -37.07
N LEU A 4 9.89 -24.51 -36.68
CA LEU A 4 10.15 -24.14 -35.28
C LEU A 4 9.11 -23.08 -34.86
N VAL A 5 8.26 -23.42 -33.90
CA VAL A 5 7.40 -22.45 -33.22
C VAL A 5 8.15 -21.97 -31.99
N THR A 6 8.88 -20.87 -32.13
CA THR A 6 9.52 -20.20 -31.00
C THR A 6 8.44 -19.43 -30.24
N ARG A 7 8.03 -19.98 -29.09
CA ARG A 7 7.23 -19.25 -28.09
C ARG A 7 8.08 -18.12 -27.52
N LEU A 8 7.73 -16.89 -27.85
CA LEU A 8 8.20 -15.70 -27.13
C LEU A 8 7.55 -15.71 -25.75
N CYS A 9 8.35 -15.97 -24.71
CA CYS A 9 7.99 -15.60 -23.35
C CYS A 9 8.08 -14.07 -23.26
N LEU A 10 6.93 -13.40 -23.24
CA LEU A 10 6.84 -12.01 -22.79
C LEU A 10 7.10 -12.00 -21.29
N VAL A 11 8.30 -11.60 -20.90
CA VAL A 11 8.59 -11.17 -19.53
C VAL A 11 8.11 -9.71 -19.46
N PRO A 12 7.16 -9.35 -18.59
CA PRO A 12 6.84 -7.95 -18.37
C PRO A 12 8.05 -7.31 -17.70
N VAL A 13 8.75 -6.47 -18.45
CA VAL A 13 9.77 -5.56 -17.93
C VAL A 13 9.02 -4.47 -17.16
N LEU A 14 8.94 -4.60 -15.84
CA LEU A 14 8.60 -3.50 -14.94
C LEU A 14 9.82 -2.58 -14.82
N ALA A 15 10.16 -1.89 -15.91
CA ALA A 15 11.19 -0.85 -15.91
C ALA A 15 10.59 0.43 -16.48
N GLY A 16 9.66 1.00 -15.71
CA GLY A 16 9.27 2.39 -15.83
C GLY A 16 9.02 2.86 -14.41
N GLY A 17 9.84 3.78 -13.91
CA GLY A 17 9.47 4.53 -12.71
C GLY A 17 8.08 5.10 -12.96
N LEU A 18 7.17 4.94 -12.00
CA LEU A 18 5.85 5.51 -12.15
C LEU A 18 6.05 7.03 -12.18
N ASP A 19 5.33 7.74 -13.03
CA ASP A 19 5.37 9.19 -12.97
C ASP A 19 4.77 9.58 -11.61
N VAL A 20 5.55 10.24 -10.74
CA VAL A 20 5.09 10.74 -9.43
C VAL A 20 3.86 11.66 -9.54
N ASN A 21 3.55 12.16 -10.75
CA ASN A 21 2.36 12.95 -11.04
C ASN A 21 1.21 12.15 -11.68
N ALA A 22 1.38 10.83 -11.89
CA ALA A 22 0.33 9.95 -12.41
C ALA A 22 -0.79 9.69 -11.39
N GLY A 23 -0.51 9.91 -10.10
CA GLY A 23 -1.41 9.54 -9.02
C GLY A 23 -1.53 8.02 -8.89
N TRP A 24 -2.68 7.57 -8.40
CA TRP A 24 -2.95 6.14 -8.23
C TRP A 24 -3.00 5.42 -9.58
N THR A 25 -2.21 4.36 -9.71
CA THR A 25 -2.22 3.45 -10.86
C THR A 25 -2.76 2.10 -10.42
N ALA A 26 -3.92 1.70 -10.94
CA ALA A 26 -4.51 0.39 -10.66
C ALA A 26 -3.89 -0.74 -11.49
N GLU A 27 -4.09 -1.96 -11.01
CA GLU A 27 -3.95 -3.19 -11.79
C GLU A 27 -4.65 -3.05 -13.16
N GLN A 28 -3.94 -3.39 -14.24
CA GLN A 28 -4.39 -3.19 -15.62
C GLN A 28 -5.19 -4.39 -16.15
N GLY A 29 -6.20 -4.11 -16.97
CA GLY A 29 -6.93 -5.15 -17.72
C GLY A 29 -7.97 -5.93 -16.89
N VAL A 30 -8.37 -5.41 -15.73
CA VAL A 30 -9.37 -6.02 -14.83
C VAL A 30 -10.47 -5.02 -14.46
N ASP A 31 -11.69 -5.51 -14.29
CA ASP A 31 -12.86 -4.66 -13.94
C ASP A 31 -12.90 -4.27 -12.45
N ALA A 32 -12.30 -5.12 -11.60
CA ALA A 32 -12.19 -4.95 -10.16
C ALA A 32 -10.72 -5.15 -9.76
N PRO A 33 -9.89 -4.10 -9.79
CA PRO A 33 -8.47 -4.20 -9.45
C PRO A 33 -8.31 -4.64 -7.99
N SER A 34 -7.39 -5.57 -7.78
CA SER A 34 -7.02 -6.05 -6.46
C SER A 34 -6.05 -5.11 -5.74
N TYR A 35 -5.37 -4.22 -6.47
CA TYR A 35 -4.49 -3.22 -5.90
C TYR A 35 -4.39 -1.95 -6.75
N ALA A 36 -3.89 -0.89 -6.12
CA ALA A 36 -3.40 0.30 -6.78
C ALA A 36 -2.09 0.78 -6.11
N VAL A 37 -1.19 1.34 -6.92
CA VAL A 37 0.13 1.82 -6.51
C VAL A 37 0.19 3.34 -6.65
N ILE A 38 0.93 4.01 -5.76
CA ILE A 38 1.26 5.43 -5.88
C ILE A 38 2.67 5.69 -5.33
N GLU A 39 3.45 6.49 -6.05
CA GLU A 39 4.75 6.95 -5.56
C GLU A 39 4.58 8.22 -4.69
N PRO A 40 5.26 8.30 -3.54
CA PRO A 40 5.32 9.55 -2.78
C PRO A 40 5.95 10.67 -3.60
N ARG A 41 5.35 11.87 -3.54
CA ARG A 41 5.90 13.10 -4.11
C ARG A 41 7.21 13.50 -3.43
N SER A 42 7.32 13.25 -2.12
CA SER A 42 8.56 13.45 -1.36
C SER A 42 8.61 12.48 -0.18
N ARG A 43 9.81 12.13 0.25
CA ARG A 43 10.08 11.27 1.41
C ARG A 43 11.47 11.56 1.98
N ASN A 44 11.71 11.16 3.23
CA ASN A 44 13.04 11.14 3.86
C ASN A 44 13.36 9.77 4.50
N LEU A 45 12.79 8.70 3.95
CA LEU A 45 12.93 7.34 4.42
C LEU A 45 12.98 6.36 3.24
N ASN A 46 13.37 5.13 3.52
CA ASN A 46 13.51 4.03 2.56
C ASN A 46 12.17 3.49 2.00
N LEU A 47 11.15 4.32 1.80
CA LEU A 47 9.84 3.99 1.21
C LEU A 47 9.83 4.15 -0.31
N ASP A 48 9.71 3.09 -1.10
CA ASP A 48 9.61 3.19 -2.55
C ASP A 48 8.21 3.61 -3.02
N VAL A 49 7.22 2.76 -2.76
CA VAL A 49 5.83 2.94 -3.20
C VAL A 49 4.84 2.65 -2.08
N VAL A 50 3.68 3.30 -2.15
CA VAL A 50 2.51 3.01 -1.32
C VAL A 50 1.52 2.22 -2.16
N VAL A 51 1.01 1.13 -1.60
CA VAL A 51 0.05 0.23 -2.26
C VAL A 51 -1.22 0.18 -1.44
N LEU A 52 -2.36 0.45 -2.08
CA LEU A 52 -3.66 0.10 -1.53
C LEU A 52 -4.02 -1.28 -2.08
N ALA A 53 -4.00 -2.30 -1.22
CA ALA A 53 -4.20 -3.69 -1.59
C ALA A 53 -5.49 -4.25 -0.98
N CYS A 54 -6.19 -5.08 -1.74
CA CYS A 54 -7.32 -5.88 -1.32
C CYS A 54 -6.86 -7.31 -1.07
N GLU A 55 -6.68 -7.64 0.20
CA GLU A 55 -6.19 -8.95 0.63
C GLU A 55 -7.35 -9.89 0.93
N GLN A 56 -7.21 -11.15 0.50
CA GLN A 56 -8.14 -12.22 0.87
C GLN A 56 -7.81 -12.68 2.29
N VAL A 57 -8.81 -12.68 3.18
CA VAL A 57 -8.67 -13.10 4.57
C VAL A 57 -9.84 -14.00 4.96
N ASP A 58 -9.54 -15.26 5.27
CA ASP A 58 -10.54 -16.31 5.50
C ASP A 58 -11.70 -16.24 4.46
N ASP A 59 -12.92 -16.03 4.94
CA ASP A 59 -14.15 -15.95 4.14
C ASP A 59 -14.43 -14.54 3.56
N GLY A 60 -13.51 -13.60 3.73
CA GLY A 60 -13.68 -12.20 3.40
C GLY A 60 -12.46 -11.55 2.76
N ARG A 61 -12.52 -10.23 2.68
CA ARG A 61 -11.44 -9.39 2.17
C ARG A 61 -11.27 -8.17 3.06
N VAL A 62 -10.06 -7.67 3.15
CA VAL A 62 -9.70 -6.44 3.86
C VAL A 62 -8.87 -5.55 2.94
N LEU A 63 -9.00 -4.23 3.11
CA LEU A 63 -8.10 -3.29 2.47
C LEU A 63 -6.94 -2.97 3.40
N GLN A 64 -5.75 -2.97 2.85
CA GLN A 64 -4.51 -2.64 3.54
C GLN A 64 -3.76 -1.55 2.79
N LEU A 65 -3.10 -0.68 3.55
CA LEU A 65 -2.10 0.22 3.00
C LEU A 65 -0.72 -0.41 3.25
N GLN A 66 -0.07 -0.86 2.19
CA GLN A 66 1.22 -1.53 2.23
C GLN A 66 2.32 -0.56 1.75
N LEU A 67 3.45 -0.58 2.44
CA LEU A 67 4.63 0.24 2.17
C LEU A 67 5.75 -0.66 1.69
N TYR A 68 6.09 -0.56 0.41
CA TYR A 68 7.23 -1.29 -0.16
C TYR A 68 8.48 -0.45 -0.05
N LEU A 69 9.58 -1.07 0.37
CA LEU A 69 10.82 -0.38 0.71
C LEU A 69 11.82 -0.43 -0.45
N THR A 70 12.72 0.56 -0.51
CA THR A 70 13.80 0.59 -1.51
C THR A 70 14.93 -0.41 -1.26
N ASN A 71 14.95 -1.04 -0.08
CA ASN A 71 15.97 -1.99 0.33
C ASN A 71 15.41 -3.02 1.31
N ASP A 72 16.14 -4.12 1.44
CA ASP A 72 15.89 -5.10 2.49
C ASP A 72 16.21 -4.47 3.86
N GLY A 73 15.29 -4.55 4.81
CA GLY A 73 15.48 -4.06 6.17
C GLY A 73 14.24 -3.39 6.76
N PRO A 74 14.34 -2.82 7.98
CA PRO A 74 13.23 -2.11 8.59
C PRO A 74 12.95 -0.79 7.86
N LEU A 75 11.71 -0.32 7.97
CA LEU A 75 11.34 1.06 7.63
C LEU A 75 12.18 2.03 8.49
N MET A 76 12.99 2.88 7.85
CA MET A 76 13.95 3.77 8.52
C MET A 76 14.14 5.08 7.76
N PRO A 77 14.38 6.20 8.46
CA PRO A 77 14.81 7.43 7.80
C PRO A 77 16.14 7.26 7.04
N ASP A 78 16.30 8.02 5.97
CA ASP A 78 17.44 7.92 5.08
C ASP A 78 18.75 8.19 5.82
N GLY A 79 19.73 7.30 5.63
CA GLY A 79 21.05 7.41 6.25
C GLY A 79 21.11 7.04 7.74
N VAL A 80 19.99 6.65 8.36
CA VAL A 80 19.96 6.16 9.74
C VAL A 80 20.22 4.66 9.80
N ALA A 81 21.14 4.24 10.68
CA ALA A 81 21.46 2.83 10.84
C ALA A 81 20.31 2.05 11.50
N ALA A 82 20.00 0.85 10.99
CA ALA A 82 18.92 -0.01 11.49
C ALA A 82 19.02 -0.34 13.00
N GLY A 83 20.23 -0.39 13.57
CA GLY A 83 20.43 -0.61 15.01
C GLY A 83 19.93 0.52 15.91
N ARG A 84 19.41 1.61 15.33
CA ARG A 84 18.77 2.73 16.04
C ARG A 84 17.24 2.63 16.06
N ALA A 85 16.66 1.62 15.42
CA ALA A 85 15.22 1.42 15.38
C ALA A 85 14.62 1.37 16.80
N LYS A 86 13.49 2.04 16.98
CA LYS A 86 12.68 2.01 18.20
C LYS A 86 11.98 0.66 18.31
N ALA A 87 11.83 0.17 19.55
CA ALA A 87 11.13 -1.09 19.80
C ALA A 87 9.60 -0.99 19.62
N ASP A 88 9.05 0.20 19.89
CA ASP A 88 7.62 0.51 19.78
C ASP A 88 7.45 1.78 18.94
N PRO A 89 7.54 1.67 17.60
CA PRO A 89 7.43 2.82 16.71
C PRO A 89 5.97 3.30 16.61
N ARG A 90 5.78 4.59 16.38
CA ARG A 90 4.45 5.18 16.18
C ARG A 90 4.30 5.64 14.74
N ALA A 91 3.08 5.55 14.23
CA ALA A 91 2.74 6.09 12.93
C ALA A 91 1.38 6.79 12.94
N GLU A 92 1.28 7.80 12.09
CA GLU A 92 0.01 8.46 11.79
C GLU A 92 -0.08 8.76 10.30
N ILE A 93 -1.31 8.75 9.81
CA ILE A 93 -1.66 9.25 8.49
C ILE A 93 -2.39 10.57 8.70
N VAL A 94 -1.98 11.62 7.99
CA VAL A 94 -2.64 12.93 8.02
C VAL A 94 -3.17 13.25 6.63
N ILE A 95 -4.49 13.42 6.51
CA ILE A 95 -5.16 13.77 5.25
C ILE A 95 -5.99 15.02 5.47
N ASP A 96 -5.69 16.09 4.73
CA ASP A 96 -6.43 17.37 4.78
C ASP A 96 -6.78 17.81 6.21
N ASP A 97 -5.76 17.85 7.08
CA ASP A 97 -5.80 18.20 8.51
C ASP A 97 -6.46 17.19 9.46
N HIS A 98 -6.91 16.04 8.98
CA HIS A 98 -7.40 14.93 9.81
C HIS A 98 -6.28 13.96 10.12
N VAL A 99 -6.13 13.60 11.39
CA VAL A 99 -5.09 12.68 11.88
C VAL A 99 -5.70 11.31 12.17
N PHE A 100 -5.09 10.28 11.61
CA PHE A 100 -5.45 8.87 11.77
C PHE A 100 -4.26 8.13 12.40
N PRO A 101 -4.31 7.80 13.69
CA PRO A 101 -3.33 6.92 14.30
C PRO A 101 -3.39 5.54 13.63
N VAL A 102 -2.24 4.98 13.25
CA VAL A 102 -2.16 3.67 12.60
C VAL A 102 -1.13 2.79 13.30
N GLY A 103 -1.40 1.49 13.37
CA GLY A 103 -0.43 0.48 13.72
C GLY A 103 0.55 0.22 12.58
N LEU A 104 1.79 -0.09 12.93
CA LEU A 104 2.85 -0.56 12.03
C LEU A 104 3.02 -2.05 12.18
N LEU A 105 2.78 -2.80 11.11
CA LEU A 105 2.94 -4.25 11.09
C LEU A 105 3.97 -4.61 10.02
N PHE A 106 5.08 -5.22 10.44
CA PHE A 106 6.18 -5.56 9.54
C PHE A 106 5.94 -6.96 8.96
N ALA A 107 5.72 -7.02 7.65
CA ALA A 107 5.74 -8.26 6.88
C ALA A 107 7.18 -8.54 6.39
N GLU A 108 7.38 -9.63 5.65
CA GLU A 108 8.71 -10.01 5.16
C GLU A 108 9.28 -8.99 4.15
N ASP A 109 8.44 -8.44 3.27
CA ASP A 109 8.85 -7.57 2.15
C ASP A 109 8.20 -6.17 2.15
N HIS A 110 7.27 -5.90 3.07
CA HIS A 110 6.58 -4.61 3.17
C HIS A 110 6.14 -4.31 4.62
N VAL A 111 5.68 -3.08 4.84
CA VAL A 111 5.04 -2.67 6.11
C VAL A 111 3.58 -2.36 5.88
N VAL A 112 2.69 -2.92 6.70
CA VAL A 112 1.25 -2.64 6.66
C VAL A 112 0.93 -1.52 7.65
N LEU A 113 0.22 -0.50 7.17
CA LEU A 113 -0.47 0.50 8.01
C LEU A 113 -1.92 0.10 8.19
N SER A 114 -2.41 0.17 9.44
CA SER A 114 -3.79 -0.17 9.77
C SER A 114 -4.33 0.68 10.93
N ASP A 115 -5.54 1.23 10.78
CA ASP A 115 -6.29 1.87 11.87
C ASP A 115 -7.45 1.00 12.37
N GLU A 116 -7.71 -0.13 11.71
CA GLU A 116 -8.72 -1.10 12.11
C GLU A 116 -8.17 -2.53 12.08
N THR A 117 -8.81 -3.41 12.83
CA THR A 117 -8.59 -4.86 12.74
C THR A 117 -9.94 -5.54 12.55
N ARG A 118 -10.07 -6.33 11.48
CA ARG A 118 -11.22 -7.21 11.27
C ARG A 118 -10.83 -8.60 11.76
N GLU A 119 -11.39 -8.98 12.91
CA GLU A 119 -10.98 -10.18 13.66
C GLU A 119 -9.48 -10.14 14.02
N MET A 120 -8.64 -10.85 13.28
CA MET A 120 -7.18 -10.87 13.44
C MET A 120 -6.44 -10.22 12.27
N PHE A 121 -7.16 -9.71 11.27
CA PHE A 121 -6.57 -9.18 10.05
C PHE A 121 -6.51 -7.66 10.10
N PRO A 122 -5.31 -7.06 10.00
CA PRO A 122 -5.17 -5.61 9.96
C PRO A 122 -5.78 -5.06 8.68
N GLY A 123 -6.43 -3.90 8.79
CA GLY A 123 -7.03 -3.23 7.67
C GLY A 123 -7.23 -1.74 7.89
N LEU A 124 -7.88 -1.11 6.92
CA LEU A 124 -8.24 0.29 6.95
C LEU A 124 -9.72 0.46 7.25
N SER A 125 -10.06 1.39 8.13
CA SER A 125 -11.43 1.77 8.38
C SER A 125 -12.06 2.47 7.18
N GLU A 126 -13.39 2.37 7.05
CA GLU A 126 -14.12 3.10 6.00
C GLU A 126 -13.90 4.62 6.08
N HIS A 127 -13.71 5.16 7.28
CA HIS A 127 -13.43 6.59 7.48
C HIS A 127 -12.07 7.01 6.91
N LEU A 128 -11.02 6.20 7.12
CA LEU A 128 -9.71 6.44 6.51
C LEU A 128 -9.76 6.24 4.99
N LEU A 129 -10.49 5.23 4.51
CA LEU A 129 -10.67 4.99 3.08
C LEU A 129 -11.38 6.15 2.37
N ASP A 130 -12.43 6.71 2.99
CA ASP A 130 -13.12 7.89 2.48
C ASP A 130 -12.17 9.10 2.39
N ALA A 131 -11.31 9.28 3.39
CA ALA A 131 -10.30 10.34 3.37
C ALA A 131 -9.25 10.13 2.27
N ILE A 132 -8.77 8.90 2.06
CA ILE A 132 -7.82 8.60 0.96
C ILE A 132 -8.47 8.81 -0.41
N GLU A 133 -9.75 8.45 -0.55
CA GLU A 133 -10.48 8.60 -1.82
C GLU A 133 -10.76 10.06 -2.18
N GLN A 134 -11.15 10.87 -1.19
CA GLN A 134 -11.66 12.24 -1.40
C GLN A 134 -10.63 13.33 -1.10
N GLY A 135 -9.59 13.00 -0.34
CA GLY A 135 -8.61 13.94 0.17
C GLY A 135 -7.67 14.49 -0.89
N THR A 136 -6.93 15.53 -0.52
CA THR A 136 -6.01 16.24 -1.40
C THR A 136 -4.58 15.79 -1.21
N THR A 137 -4.13 15.70 0.04
CA THR A 137 -2.76 15.32 0.37
C THR A 137 -2.75 14.38 1.55
N MET A 138 -2.05 13.26 1.40
CA MET A 138 -1.79 12.32 2.48
C MET A 138 -0.34 12.46 2.93
N ARG A 139 -0.13 12.69 4.23
CA ARG A 139 1.18 12.64 4.87
C ARG A 139 1.25 11.40 5.74
N LEU A 140 2.31 10.62 5.56
CA LEU A 140 2.66 9.51 6.44
C LEU A 140 3.74 10.03 7.37
N ASN A 141 3.52 9.99 8.68
CA ASN A 141 4.51 10.39 9.68
C ASN A 141 4.87 9.20 10.55
N PHE A 142 6.15 9.01 10.79
CA PHE A 142 6.70 7.88 11.52
C PHE A 142 7.71 8.32 12.57
N ASP A 143 7.57 7.77 13.77
CA ASP A 143 8.51 7.89 14.88
C ASP A 143 9.22 6.55 14.99
N LEU A 144 10.37 6.44 14.32
CA LEU A 144 11.05 5.17 14.04
C LEU A 144 12.35 5.02 14.83
N VAL A 145 12.97 6.13 15.25
CA VAL A 145 14.34 6.12 15.78
C VAL A 145 14.31 6.37 17.28
N ALA A 146 15.03 5.52 18.03
CA ALA A 146 15.17 5.73 19.47
C ALA A 146 15.79 7.10 19.78
N GLU A 147 15.15 7.85 20.66
CA GLU A 147 15.56 9.19 21.04
C GLU A 147 16.85 9.18 21.88
N PRO A 148 17.67 10.24 21.77
CA PRO A 148 18.64 10.54 22.80
C PRO A 148 17.96 10.73 24.16
N VAL A 149 18.63 10.29 25.23
CA VAL A 149 18.13 10.42 26.61
C VAL A 149 17.71 11.87 26.91
N GLY A 150 16.48 12.04 27.38
CA GLY A 150 15.93 13.35 27.78
C GLY A 150 15.36 14.19 26.62
N ARG A 151 15.30 13.66 25.39
CA ARG A 151 14.54 14.28 24.30
C ARG A 151 13.11 13.74 24.24
N PRO A 152 12.12 14.59 23.89
CA PRO A 152 10.76 14.13 23.67
C PRO A 152 10.68 13.29 22.37
N GLU A 153 9.67 12.44 22.31
CA GLU A 153 9.31 11.71 21.08
C GLU A 153 9.01 12.67 19.93
N ALA A 154 9.41 12.28 18.72
CA ALA A 154 9.18 13.08 17.53
C ALA A 154 9.07 12.18 16.29
N PHE A 155 8.24 12.60 15.35
CA PHE A 155 8.22 11.99 14.02
C PHE A 155 9.51 12.36 13.28
N ASP A 156 10.29 11.35 12.91
CA ASP A 156 11.61 11.45 12.28
C ASP A 156 11.63 10.95 10.83
N GLY A 157 10.66 10.12 10.45
CA GLY A 157 10.38 9.70 9.09
C GLY A 157 9.07 10.30 8.58
N GLY A 158 9.02 10.68 7.31
CA GLY A 158 7.79 11.12 6.68
C GLY A 158 7.79 11.03 5.15
N ALA A 159 6.60 10.80 4.61
CA ALA A 159 6.34 10.78 3.18
C ALA A 159 5.08 11.58 2.85
N VAL A 160 5.05 12.20 1.67
CA VAL A 160 3.93 13.00 1.18
C VAL A 160 3.44 12.40 -0.13
N VAL A 161 2.16 12.08 -0.18
CA VAL A 161 1.45 11.56 -1.35
C VAL A 161 0.42 12.59 -1.79
N ASP A 162 0.44 12.93 -3.09
CA ASP A 162 -0.58 13.79 -3.71
C ASP A 162 -1.74 12.90 -4.18
N LEU A 163 -2.86 12.95 -3.45
CA LEU A 163 -4.04 12.14 -3.75
C LEU A 163 -4.81 12.64 -4.99
N GLN A 164 -4.50 13.85 -5.46
CA GLN A 164 -5.13 14.49 -6.62
C GLN A 164 -4.22 14.50 -7.87
N ALA A 165 -3.03 13.90 -7.76
CA ALA A 165 -2.18 13.65 -8.91
C ALA A 165 -2.91 12.77 -9.95
N GLY A 166 -2.49 12.91 -11.21
CA GLY A 166 -3.11 12.25 -12.35
C GLY A 166 -4.26 13.02 -13.00
N PRO A 167 -4.88 12.42 -14.04
CA PRO A 167 -5.98 13.04 -14.77
C PRO A 167 -7.18 13.38 -13.85
N ALA A 168 -7.75 14.58 -13.99
CA ALA A 168 -8.88 15.01 -13.16
C ALA A 168 -10.07 14.02 -13.18
N GLY A 169 -10.27 13.32 -14.30
CA GLY A 169 -11.32 12.32 -14.46
C GLY A 169 -11.11 11.00 -13.71
N THR A 170 -9.94 10.75 -13.13
CA THR A 170 -9.58 9.48 -12.45
C THR A 170 -9.29 9.64 -10.95
N ARG A 171 -9.22 10.88 -10.44
CA ARG A 171 -8.99 11.18 -9.02
C ARG A 171 -10.05 10.51 -8.14
N GLY A 172 -9.62 9.85 -7.06
CA GLY A 172 -10.46 9.03 -6.17
C GLY A 172 -11.04 7.76 -6.81
N LYS A 173 -11.32 7.74 -8.12
CA LYS A 173 -11.95 6.59 -8.80
C LYS A 173 -11.12 5.31 -8.74
N VAL A 174 -9.81 5.43 -8.71
CA VAL A 174 -8.91 4.28 -8.59
C VAL A 174 -9.05 3.65 -7.21
N VAL A 175 -9.02 4.46 -6.14
CA VAL A 175 -9.25 4.02 -4.76
C VAL A 175 -10.64 3.39 -4.65
N ALA A 176 -11.69 4.06 -5.17
CA ALA A 176 -13.04 3.53 -5.22
C ALA A 176 -13.14 2.19 -5.98
N ALA A 177 -12.36 2.01 -7.05
CA ALA A 177 -12.32 0.77 -7.81
C ALA A 177 -11.70 -0.38 -7.01
N VAL A 178 -10.63 -0.13 -6.27
CA VAL A 178 -10.02 -1.13 -5.36
C VAL A 178 -10.97 -1.44 -4.21
N ARG A 179 -11.69 -0.45 -3.66
CA ARG A 179 -12.73 -0.68 -2.63
C ARG A 179 -13.83 -1.65 -3.04
N ARG A 180 -14.16 -1.69 -4.32
CA ARG A 180 -15.13 -2.69 -4.85
C ARG A 180 -14.63 -4.13 -4.73
N CYS A 181 -13.32 -4.36 -4.64
CA CYS A 181 -12.79 -5.69 -4.36
C CYS A 181 -13.20 -6.21 -2.98
N ALA A 182 -13.26 -5.36 -1.96
CA ALA A 182 -13.61 -5.76 -0.59
C ALA A 182 -15.12 -5.95 -0.36
N THR A 183 -15.97 -5.42 -1.25
CA THR A 183 -17.44 -5.50 -1.16
C THR A 183 -18.08 -6.51 -2.12
N GLY A 184 -17.29 -7.06 -3.05
CA GLY A 184 -17.76 -8.09 -3.99
C GLY A 184 -18.02 -9.44 -3.29
N PRO A 185 -18.88 -10.30 -3.88
CA PRO A 185 -19.06 -11.66 -3.37
C PRO A 185 -17.71 -12.40 -3.40
N ALA A 186 -17.41 -13.12 -2.31
CA ALA A 186 -16.26 -14.01 -2.26
C ALA A 186 -16.27 -14.93 -3.50
N PRO A 187 -15.11 -15.21 -4.13
CA PRO A 187 -15.07 -16.12 -5.26
C PRO A 187 -15.68 -17.44 -4.82
N GLN A 188 -16.79 -17.83 -5.45
CA GLN A 188 -17.36 -19.15 -5.23
C GLN A 188 -16.29 -20.13 -5.66
N ASN A 189 -15.77 -20.90 -4.71
CA ASN A 189 -14.93 -22.06 -5.00
C ASN A 189 -15.66 -22.91 -6.03
N VAL A 190 -15.28 -22.80 -7.30
CA VAL A 190 -15.69 -23.76 -8.32
C VAL A 190 -14.94 -25.02 -7.95
N ALA A 191 -15.56 -25.82 -7.08
CA ALA A 191 -15.13 -27.16 -6.81
C ALA A 191 -14.94 -27.83 -8.18
N LEU A 192 -13.69 -28.11 -8.53
CA LEU A 192 -13.34 -28.91 -9.69
C LEU A 192 -14.06 -30.25 -9.52
N ALA A 193 -15.19 -30.39 -10.17
CA ALA A 193 -15.86 -31.67 -10.31
C ALA A 193 -14.87 -32.57 -11.07
N SER A 194 -14.19 -33.47 -10.34
CA SER A 194 -13.41 -34.54 -10.96
C SER A 194 -14.35 -35.35 -11.87
N PRO A 195 -14.08 -35.44 -13.18
CA PRO A 195 -14.79 -36.42 -13.99
C PRO A 195 -14.26 -37.80 -13.60
N ARG A 196 -15.12 -38.62 -13.00
CA ARG A 196 -14.88 -40.06 -12.90
C ARG A 196 -14.78 -40.64 -14.31
N ARG A 197 -13.66 -41.27 -14.63
CA ARG A 197 -13.57 -42.39 -15.58
C ARG A 197 -12.62 -43.43 -15.03
#